data_AF-A0A832IQJ6-F1
#
_entry.id   AF-A0A832IQJ6-F1
#
_cell.length_a   1.000
_cell.length_b   1.000
_cell.length_c   1.000
_cell.angle_alpha   90.00
_cell.angle_beta   90.00
_cell.angle_gamma   90.00
#
_symmetry.space_group_name_H-M   'P 1'
#
loop_
_entity.id
_entity.type
_entity.pdbx_description
1 polymer ?
#
loop_
_entity_poly.entity_id
_entity_poly.type
_entity_poly.pdbx_seq_one_letter_code
_entity_poly.pdbx_strand_id
1 'polypeptide(L)'
;MKIYTLILILILILLSCKKQEGTGMKEIKVIISPDSLNVKTIQKTTKNHTLTTFLENPINLKEYKNKKTLVTTSVANGLAYPLHPNRKDSVFYKYYYVNATTLKKYANILVFKYGKGKHNYDDDSEILIALNIFDTDTDLKDANLVGLTKTAIESKFGTGYRTVLGKMIYSHKNKILLLTFNNSKIISYRFIKLNTEYIDDDLIQKIINTENQ
;
A
#
# COMPACT_ATOMS: atom_id res chain seq x y z
N MET A 1 40.86 50.79 2.28
CA MET A 1 40.84 49.68 3.26
C MET A 1 39.49 48.92 3.30
N LYS A 2 38.88 48.63 2.13
CA LYS A 2 37.63 47.84 2.01
C LYS A 2 37.65 46.80 0.87
N ILE A 3 38.62 46.89 -0.06
CA ILE A 3 38.79 45.95 -1.17
C ILE A 3 39.57 44.70 -0.76
N TYR A 4 40.62 44.83 0.06
CA TYR A 4 41.41 43.69 0.53
C TYR A 4 40.60 42.74 1.43
N THR A 5 39.63 43.26 2.18
CA THR A 5 38.73 42.46 3.02
C THR A 5 37.75 41.63 2.19
N LEU A 6 37.33 42.14 1.02
CA LEU A 6 36.45 41.41 0.09
C LEU A 6 37.19 40.29 -0.66
N ILE A 7 38.47 40.49 -0.99
CA ILE A 7 39.31 39.48 -1.66
C ILE A 7 39.61 38.31 -0.72
N LEU A 8 39.81 38.56 0.59
CA LEU A 8 40.10 37.50 1.56
C LEU A 8 38.89 36.56 1.80
N ILE A 9 37.67 37.10 1.76
CA ILE A 9 36.43 36.31 1.94
C ILE A 9 36.15 35.43 0.70
N LEU A 10 36.49 35.88 -0.50
CA LEU A 10 36.29 35.12 -1.74
C LEU A 10 37.22 33.90 -1.86
N ILE A 11 38.44 33.98 -1.31
CA ILE A 11 39.42 32.88 -1.31
C ILE A 11 39.02 31.75 -0.34
N LEU A 12 38.33 32.07 0.76
CA LEU A 12 37.87 31.07 1.74
C LEU A 12 36.71 30.20 1.21
N ILE A 13 35.90 30.70 0.27
CA ILE A 13 34.78 29.96 -0.31
C ILE A 13 35.27 28.94 -1.36
N LEU A 14 36.43 29.19 -1.99
CA LEU A 14 37.02 28.30 -3.01
C LEU A 14 37.79 27.10 -2.41
N LEU A 15 38.13 27.14 -1.11
CA LEU A 15 38.85 26.04 -0.44
C LEU A 15 37.93 24.97 0.18
N SER A 16 36.61 25.14 0.15
CA SER A 16 35.66 24.17 0.74
C SER A 16 35.18 23.07 -0.22
N CYS A 17 35.65 23.03 -1.47
CA CYS A 17 35.43 21.90 -2.38
C CYS A 17 36.58 20.91 -2.30
N LYS A 18 36.58 20.05 -1.26
CA LYS A 18 37.42 18.85 -1.27
C LYS A 18 36.77 17.82 -2.20
N LYS A 19 37.31 17.74 -3.42
CA LYS A 19 37.01 16.72 -4.43
C LYS A 19 37.42 15.35 -3.87
N GLN A 20 36.46 14.43 -3.72
CA GLN A 20 36.76 13.02 -3.48
C GLN A 20 36.47 12.26 -4.77
N GLU A 21 37.51 12.13 -5.60
CA GLU A 21 37.52 11.32 -6.81
C GLU A 21 38.07 9.92 -6.48
N GLY A 22 37.47 8.92 -7.12
CA GLY A 22 37.41 7.53 -6.66
C GLY A 22 38.73 6.77 -6.62
N THR A 23 38.75 5.79 -5.70
CA THR A 23 39.70 4.69 -5.70
C THR A 23 38.86 3.40 -5.58
N GLY A 24 38.83 2.62 -6.67
CA GLY A 24 38.52 1.20 -6.73
C GLY A 24 37.23 0.70 -6.04
N MET A 25 36.29 0.17 -6.84
CA MET A 25 35.38 -0.87 -6.36
C MET A 25 36.20 -1.97 -5.70
N LYS A 26 36.30 -1.94 -4.37
CA LYS A 26 36.47 -3.17 -3.60
C LYS A 26 35.10 -3.82 -3.61
N GLU A 27 34.98 -4.94 -4.31
CA GLU A 27 33.95 -5.91 -4.00
C GLU A 27 33.93 -6.06 -2.48
N ILE A 28 32.86 -5.60 -1.85
CA ILE A 28 32.58 -5.97 -0.46
C ILE A 28 32.21 -7.44 -0.54
N LYS A 29 33.23 -8.30 -0.47
CA LYS A 29 33.05 -9.71 -0.16
C LYS A 29 32.54 -9.73 1.26
N VAL A 30 31.22 -9.70 1.42
CA VAL A 30 30.56 -9.90 2.71
C VAL A 30 30.89 -11.32 3.13
N ILE A 31 31.97 -11.49 3.89
CA ILE A 31 32.19 -12.73 4.63
C ILE A 31 31.24 -12.66 5.82
N ILE A 32 30.01 -13.15 5.60
CA ILE A 32 29.07 -13.39 6.69
C ILE A 32 29.64 -14.54 7.50
N SER A 33 30.18 -14.25 8.67
CA SER A 33 30.44 -15.29 9.67
C SER A 33 29.08 -15.83 10.13
N PRO A 34 28.82 -17.16 10.07
CA PRO A 34 27.46 -17.70 10.22
C PRO A 34 26.85 -17.56 11.62
N ASP A 35 27.64 -17.24 12.65
CA ASP A 35 27.28 -17.63 14.02
C ASP A 35 26.65 -16.56 14.92
N SER A 36 26.29 -15.37 14.41
CA SER A 36 25.59 -14.40 15.29
C SER A 36 24.69 -13.37 14.60
N LEU A 37 24.20 -13.62 13.39
CA LEU A 37 23.06 -12.87 12.87
C LEU A 37 21.79 -13.39 13.55
N ASN A 38 21.40 -12.69 14.61
CA ASN A 38 20.25 -13.02 15.45
C ASN A 38 19.02 -13.25 14.55
N VAL A 39 18.62 -14.52 14.38
CA VAL A 39 17.58 -14.96 13.43
C VAL A 39 16.27 -14.18 13.61
N LYS A 40 15.99 -13.73 14.84
CA LYS A 40 14.87 -12.85 15.18
C LYS A 40 14.94 -11.49 14.48
N THR A 41 16.12 -10.89 14.36
CA THR A 41 16.32 -9.59 13.72
C THR A 41 16.13 -9.70 12.21
N ILE A 42 16.70 -10.72 11.54
CA ILE A 42 16.48 -10.94 10.10
C ILE A 42 14.99 -11.18 9.82
N GLN A 43 14.33 -12.06 10.58
CA GLN A 43 12.91 -12.33 10.40
C GLN A 43 12.03 -11.09 10.62
N LYS A 44 12.33 -10.26 11.64
CA LYS A 44 11.58 -9.02 11.89
C LYS A 44 11.74 -8.01 10.75
N THR A 45 12.96 -7.83 10.23
CA THR A 45 13.24 -6.93 9.11
C THR A 45 12.57 -7.41 7.82
N THR A 46 12.63 -8.71 7.52
CA THR A 46 11.98 -9.30 6.34
C THR A 46 10.45 -9.23 6.40
N LYS A 47 9.84 -9.50 7.56
CA LYS A 47 8.37 -9.40 7.73
C LYS A 47 7.86 -7.97 7.56
N ASN A 48 8.58 -6.99 8.12
CA ASN A 48 8.27 -5.57 7.90
C ASN A 48 8.39 -5.18 6.43
N HIS A 49 9.34 -5.76 5.70
CA HIS A 49 9.46 -5.56 4.26
C HIS A 49 8.29 -6.16 3.48
N THR A 50 7.85 -7.39 3.79
CA THR A 50 6.70 -8.03 3.14
C THR A 50 5.41 -7.23 3.30
N LEU A 51 5.11 -6.78 4.53
CA LEU A 51 3.94 -5.95 4.79
C LEU A 51 4.02 -4.61 4.03
N THR A 52 5.18 -3.96 4.06
CA THR A 52 5.39 -2.67 3.39
C THR A 52 5.19 -2.80 1.90
N THR A 53 5.79 -3.82 1.27
CA THR A 53 5.63 -4.11 -0.16
C THR A 53 4.17 -4.39 -0.52
N PHE A 54 3.48 -5.20 0.29
CA PHE A 54 2.06 -5.48 0.10
C PHE A 54 1.23 -4.19 0.18
N LEU A 55 1.45 -3.34 1.19
CA LEU A 55 0.68 -2.11 1.34
C LEU A 55 1.01 -1.10 0.23
N GLU A 56 2.24 -1.00 -0.26
CA GLU A 56 2.57 -0.10 -1.37
C GLU A 56 1.87 -0.50 -2.68
N ASN A 57 1.79 -1.79 -2.98
CA ASN A 57 1.15 -2.29 -4.18
C ASN A 57 0.49 -3.67 -3.95
N PRO A 58 -0.74 -3.72 -3.42
CA PRO A 58 -1.35 -4.98 -2.98
C PRO A 58 -1.66 -5.92 -4.13
N ILE A 59 -1.95 -5.38 -5.32
CA ILE A 59 -2.22 -6.16 -6.53
C ILE A 59 -1.68 -5.42 -7.76
N ASN A 60 -1.32 -6.16 -8.80
CA ASN A 60 -1.21 -5.60 -10.14
C ASN A 60 -2.62 -5.43 -10.71
N LEU A 61 -3.19 -4.22 -10.59
CA LEU A 61 -4.58 -3.94 -10.95
C LEU A 61 -4.88 -4.24 -12.43
N LYS A 62 -3.98 -3.86 -13.35
CA LYS A 62 -4.15 -4.10 -14.79
C LYS A 62 -4.17 -5.59 -15.10
N GLU A 63 -3.21 -6.34 -14.55
CA GLU A 63 -3.16 -7.80 -14.70
C GLU A 63 -4.40 -8.46 -14.12
N TYR A 64 -4.83 -8.04 -12.92
CA TYR A 64 -6.02 -8.56 -12.27
C TYR A 64 -7.27 -8.35 -13.13
N LYS A 65 -7.49 -7.12 -13.62
CA LYS A 65 -8.63 -6.75 -14.46
C LYS A 65 -8.70 -7.53 -15.76
N ASN A 66 -7.56 -7.78 -16.42
CA ASN A 66 -7.50 -8.49 -17.69
C ASN A 66 -7.88 -9.98 -17.57
N LYS A 67 -7.83 -10.54 -16.36
CA LYS A 67 -8.24 -11.93 -16.09
C LYS A 67 -9.73 -12.05 -15.76
N LYS A 68 -10.44 -10.94 -15.54
CA LYS A 68 -11.84 -10.96 -15.10
C LYS A 68 -12.80 -10.85 -16.27
N THR A 69 -13.69 -11.83 -16.37
CA THR A 69 -14.68 -11.94 -17.45
C THR A 69 -16.03 -11.30 -17.10
N LEU A 70 -16.37 -11.21 -15.81
CA LEU A 70 -17.64 -10.66 -15.35
C LEU A 70 -17.41 -9.55 -14.32
N VAL A 71 -17.55 -8.30 -14.79
CA VAL A 71 -17.38 -7.09 -14.00
C VAL A 71 -18.56 -6.15 -14.25
N THR A 72 -19.09 -5.57 -13.19
CA THR A 72 -20.02 -4.44 -13.29
C THR A 72 -19.34 -3.19 -12.75
N THR A 73 -19.70 -2.04 -13.30
CA THR A 73 -19.03 -0.77 -12.99
C THR A 73 -20.06 0.26 -12.55
N SER A 74 -19.72 1.05 -11.53
CA SER A 74 -20.48 2.26 -11.18
C SER A 74 -19.54 3.43 -10.98
N VAL A 75 -20.02 4.65 -11.24
CA VAL A 75 -19.36 5.86 -10.77
C VAL A 75 -19.61 5.99 -9.27
N ALA A 76 -18.58 6.34 -8.51
CA ALA A 76 -18.68 6.58 -7.06
C ALA A 76 -18.48 8.06 -6.76
N ASN A 77 -19.10 8.55 -5.69
CA ASN A 77 -18.81 9.88 -5.19
C ASN A 77 -17.44 9.88 -4.49
N GLY A 78 -16.51 10.65 -5.04
CA GLY A 78 -15.15 10.83 -4.55
C GLY A 78 -15.00 11.67 -3.28
N LEU A 79 -16.09 12.32 -2.84
CA LEU A 79 -16.14 13.15 -1.65
C LEU A 79 -16.31 12.33 -0.35
N ALA A 80 -16.13 11.00 -0.40
CA ALA A 80 -16.12 10.19 0.82
C ALA A 80 -14.81 10.40 1.59
N TYR A 81 -14.90 10.47 2.92
CA TYR A 81 -13.88 11.01 3.83
C TYR A 81 -12.46 10.40 3.78
N PRO A 82 -12.16 9.17 3.29
CA PRO A 82 -10.76 8.83 3.08
C PRO A 82 -10.20 9.29 1.72
N LEU A 83 -11.05 9.77 0.80
CA LEU A 83 -10.77 9.79 -0.64
C LEU A 83 -10.56 11.17 -1.24
N HIS A 84 -10.82 12.27 -0.51
CA HIS A 84 -10.91 13.63 -1.04
C HIS A 84 -9.69 13.98 -1.91
N PRO A 85 -9.78 13.87 -3.24
CA PRO A 85 -8.63 14.13 -4.09
C PRO A 85 -8.56 15.62 -4.39
N ASN A 86 -7.36 16.17 -4.44
CA ASN A 86 -7.15 17.58 -4.79
C ASN A 86 -7.17 17.81 -6.32
N ARG A 87 -7.99 17.05 -7.08
CA ARG A 87 -8.07 17.14 -8.55
C ARG A 87 -9.51 17.21 -9.03
N LYS A 88 -9.84 18.33 -9.70
CA LYS A 88 -11.19 18.65 -10.20
C LYS A 88 -11.64 17.81 -11.39
N ASP A 89 -10.72 17.32 -12.22
CA ASP A 89 -11.03 16.53 -13.41
C ASP A 89 -11.15 15.03 -13.13
N SER A 90 -11.28 14.66 -11.86
CA SER A 90 -11.24 13.26 -11.42
C SER A 90 -12.59 12.57 -11.41
N VAL A 91 -12.55 11.24 -11.58
CA VAL A 91 -13.71 10.35 -11.43
C VAL A 91 -13.30 9.15 -10.61
N PHE A 92 -14.20 8.69 -9.74
CA PHE A 92 -14.04 7.44 -9.03
C PHE A 92 -14.90 6.38 -9.70
N TYR A 93 -14.29 5.23 -9.98
CA TYR A 93 -15.00 4.06 -10.48
C TYR A 93 -14.93 2.96 -9.44
N LYS A 94 -16.08 2.32 -9.22
CA LYS A 94 -16.17 1.10 -8.43
C LYS A 94 -16.42 -0.06 -9.38
N TYR A 95 -15.51 -1.02 -9.39
CA TYR A 95 -15.63 -2.29 -10.10
C TYR A 95 -16.12 -3.35 -9.13
N TYR A 96 -17.18 -4.05 -9.49
CA TYR A 96 -17.68 -5.19 -8.73
C TYR A 96 -17.44 -6.46 -9.54
N TYR A 97 -16.74 -7.40 -8.91
CA TYR A 97 -16.47 -8.71 -9.49
C TYR A 97 -17.38 -9.74 -8.85
N VAL A 98 -18.04 -10.51 -9.70
CA VAL A 98 -19.05 -11.49 -9.31
C VAL A 98 -18.66 -12.86 -9.82
N ASN A 99 -18.95 -13.87 -9.03
CA ASN A 99 -18.74 -15.26 -9.43
C ASN A 99 -19.80 -15.60 -10.51
N ALA A 100 -19.36 -16.11 -11.66
CA ALA A 100 -20.26 -16.37 -12.79
C ALA A 100 -21.37 -17.39 -12.49
N THR A 101 -21.10 -18.33 -11.59
CA THR A 101 -22.04 -19.39 -11.23
C THR A 101 -23.02 -18.95 -10.15
N THR A 102 -22.53 -18.29 -9.10
CA THR A 102 -23.36 -17.93 -7.93
C THR A 102 -23.91 -16.51 -7.96
N LEU A 103 -23.41 -15.68 -8.88
CA LEU A 103 -23.66 -14.23 -8.98
C LEU A 103 -23.31 -13.44 -7.70
N LYS A 104 -22.68 -14.09 -6.72
CA LYS A 104 -22.22 -13.45 -5.49
C LYS A 104 -21.00 -12.58 -5.79
N LYS A 105 -21.00 -11.37 -5.24
CA LYS A 105 -19.85 -10.46 -5.26
C LYS A 105 -18.73 -11.05 -4.41
N TYR A 106 -17.56 -11.24 -5.00
CA TYR A 106 -16.38 -11.72 -4.28
C TYR A 106 -15.32 -10.63 -4.08
N ALA A 107 -15.36 -9.59 -4.90
CA ALA A 107 -14.47 -8.45 -4.77
C ALA A 107 -15.16 -7.15 -5.20
N ASN A 108 -14.76 -6.04 -4.58
CA ASN A 108 -15.01 -4.73 -5.12
C ASN A 108 -13.74 -3.87 -5.05
N ILE A 109 -13.50 -3.10 -6.11
CA ILE A 109 -12.32 -2.26 -6.25
C ILE A 109 -12.78 -0.83 -6.50
N LEU A 110 -12.23 0.11 -5.74
CA LEU A 110 -12.40 1.53 -5.97
C LEU A 110 -11.12 2.09 -6.56
N VAL A 111 -11.23 2.76 -7.70
CA VAL A 111 -10.12 3.43 -8.37
C VAL A 111 -10.41 4.91 -8.53
N PHE A 112 -9.34 5.69 -8.54
CA PHE A 112 -9.34 7.10 -8.89
C PHE A 112 -8.69 7.28 -10.26
N LYS A 113 -9.31 8.08 -11.13
CA LYS A 113 -8.90 8.29 -12.52
C LYS A 113 -8.96 9.76 -12.89
N TYR A 114 -8.11 10.20 -13.80
CA TYR A 114 -8.03 11.60 -14.24
C TYR A 114 -7.46 11.71 -15.67
N GLY A 115 -7.53 12.89 -16.28
CA GLY A 115 -7.07 13.09 -17.65
C GLY A 115 -7.97 12.47 -18.74
N LYS A 116 -7.41 12.29 -19.94
CA LYS A 116 -8.20 11.94 -21.14
C LYS A 116 -8.74 10.50 -21.11
N GLY A 117 -7.98 9.55 -20.55
CA GLY A 117 -8.33 8.13 -20.51
C GLY A 117 -9.30 7.73 -19.40
N LYS A 118 -9.71 8.67 -18.52
CA LYS A 118 -10.40 8.36 -17.26
C LYS A 118 -11.70 7.56 -17.38
N HIS A 119 -12.32 7.55 -18.56
CA HIS A 119 -13.56 6.81 -18.83
C HIS A 119 -13.34 5.41 -19.40
N ASN A 120 -12.11 5.05 -19.79
CA ASN A 120 -11.78 3.75 -20.39
C ASN A 120 -11.54 2.69 -19.32
N TYR A 121 -12.06 1.48 -19.45
CA TYR A 121 -11.85 0.44 -18.42
C TYR A 121 -10.36 0.11 -18.23
N ASP A 122 -9.52 0.19 -19.24
CA ASP A 122 -8.11 -0.20 -19.23
C ASP A 122 -7.13 0.98 -19.08
N ASP A 123 -7.60 2.09 -18.51
CA ASP A 123 -6.82 3.33 -18.33
C ASP A 123 -5.56 3.13 -17.46
N ASP A 124 -4.41 3.53 -18.00
CA ASP A 124 -3.12 3.48 -17.31
C ASP A 124 -2.99 4.52 -16.18
N SER A 125 -3.90 5.51 -16.10
CA SER A 125 -3.91 6.51 -15.02
C SER A 125 -4.58 6.05 -13.72
N GLU A 126 -5.06 4.81 -13.68
CA GLU A 126 -5.78 4.25 -12.54
C GLU A 126 -4.93 4.18 -11.27
N ILE A 127 -5.41 4.84 -10.23
CA ILE A 127 -4.85 4.73 -8.89
C ILE A 127 -5.79 3.86 -8.07
N LEU A 128 -5.28 2.73 -7.56
CA LEU A 128 -6.00 1.91 -6.59
C LEU A 128 -6.23 2.69 -5.30
N ILE A 129 -7.50 2.83 -4.93
CA ILE A 129 -7.94 3.53 -3.73
C ILE A 129 -8.38 2.54 -2.66
N ALA A 130 -9.22 1.58 -3.02
CA ALA A 130 -9.63 0.53 -2.11
C ALA A 130 -9.76 -0.81 -2.84
N LEU A 131 -9.38 -1.87 -2.15
CA LEU A 131 -9.55 -3.26 -2.56
C LEU A 131 -10.30 -3.98 -1.44
N ASN A 132 -11.54 -4.38 -1.70
CA ASN A 132 -12.37 -5.11 -0.76
C ASN A 132 -12.58 -6.53 -1.29
N ILE A 133 -12.16 -7.53 -0.53
CA ILE A 133 -12.26 -8.94 -0.91
C ILE A 133 -13.11 -9.69 0.12
N PHE A 134 -14.07 -10.46 -0.38
CA PHE A 134 -15.06 -11.19 0.40
C PHE A 134 -14.99 -12.71 0.19
N ASP A 135 -14.26 -13.16 -0.82
CA ASP A 135 -14.04 -14.57 -1.10
C ASP A 135 -12.62 -14.78 -1.68
N THR A 136 -12.19 -16.03 -1.72
CA THR A 136 -10.92 -16.43 -2.34
C THR A 136 -10.93 -16.22 -3.84
N ASP A 137 -9.79 -15.82 -4.38
CA ASP A 137 -9.59 -15.61 -5.81
C ASP A 137 -8.11 -15.83 -6.15
N THR A 138 -7.84 -16.83 -7.00
CA THR A 138 -6.48 -17.22 -7.37
C THR A 138 -5.74 -16.12 -8.13
N ASP A 139 -6.46 -15.23 -8.82
CA ASP A 139 -5.83 -14.14 -9.58
C ASP A 139 -5.28 -13.04 -8.67
N LEU A 140 -5.68 -13.01 -7.39
CA LEU A 140 -5.11 -12.11 -6.38
C LEU A 140 -3.68 -12.50 -6.00
N LYS A 141 -3.22 -13.72 -6.32
CA LYS A 141 -1.88 -14.23 -5.97
C LYS A 141 -1.60 -14.05 -4.46
N ASP A 142 -0.55 -13.31 -4.11
CA ASP A 142 -0.15 -12.99 -2.75
C ASP A 142 -1.20 -12.21 -1.93
N ALA A 143 -2.14 -11.57 -2.60
CA ALA A 143 -3.26 -10.87 -1.97
C ALA A 143 -4.48 -11.78 -1.71
N ASN A 144 -4.40 -13.08 -1.99
CA ASN A 144 -5.46 -14.01 -1.63
C ASN A 144 -5.41 -14.34 -0.13
N LEU A 145 -5.93 -13.44 0.71
CA LEU A 145 -5.83 -13.53 2.17
C LEU A 145 -7.04 -14.19 2.85
N VAL A 146 -8.18 -14.28 2.16
CA VAL A 146 -9.40 -14.91 2.71
C VAL A 146 -9.12 -16.39 3.01
N GLY A 147 -9.62 -16.85 4.17
CA GLY A 147 -9.39 -18.20 4.66
C GLY A 147 -8.09 -18.40 5.44
N LEU A 148 -7.14 -17.45 5.37
CA LEU A 148 -5.91 -17.52 6.18
C LEU A 148 -6.23 -17.37 7.67
N THR A 149 -5.47 -18.08 8.51
CA THR A 149 -5.57 -17.96 9.96
C THR A 149 -4.80 -16.75 10.47
N LYS A 150 -5.09 -16.35 11.71
CA LYS A 150 -4.31 -15.31 12.41
C LYS A 150 -2.81 -15.61 12.37
N THR A 151 -2.42 -16.84 12.73
CA THR A 151 -1.01 -17.28 12.73
C THR A 151 -0.38 -17.20 11.34
N ALA A 152 -1.11 -17.55 10.28
CA ALA A 152 -0.61 -17.44 8.91
C ALA A 152 -0.34 -15.98 8.52
N ILE A 153 -1.24 -15.06 8.90
CA ILE A 153 -1.05 -13.63 8.68
C ILE A 153 0.08 -13.05 9.51
N GLU A 154 0.22 -13.41 10.78
CA GLU A 154 1.34 -12.96 11.62
C GLU A 154 2.68 -13.52 11.13
N SER A 155 2.67 -14.69 10.50
CA SER A 155 3.83 -15.24 9.80
C SER A 155 4.19 -14.39 8.57
N LYS A 156 3.19 -14.00 7.75
CA LYS A 156 3.38 -13.22 6.51
C LYS A 156 3.75 -11.76 6.76
N PHE A 157 3.04 -11.08 7.67
CA PHE A 157 3.11 -9.63 7.87
C PHE A 157 3.68 -9.19 9.24
N GLY A 158 3.92 -10.13 10.15
CA GLY A 158 4.37 -9.84 11.51
C GLY A 158 3.23 -9.50 12.48
N THR A 159 3.56 -9.22 13.73
CA THR A 159 2.60 -8.98 14.82
C THR A 159 2.36 -7.50 15.12
N GLY A 160 2.88 -6.59 14.27
CA GLY A 160 2.83 -5.13 14.47
C GLY A 160 1.48 -4.49 14.11
N TYR A 161 0.38 -5.22 14.23
CA TYR A 161 -0.97 -4.72 13.93
C TYR A 161 -1.63 -4.09 15.16
N ARG A 162 -2.64 -3.26 14.93
CA ARG A 162 -3.58 -2.77 15.95
C ARG A 162 -4.90 -3.54 15.87
N THR A 163 -5.66 -3.54 16.96
CA THR A 163 -7.02 -4.08 16.98
C THR A 163 -8.00 -2.96 17.27
N VAL A 164 -8.94 -2.72 16.35
CA VAL A 164 -9.99 -1.70 16.49
C VAL A 164 -11.32 -2.31 16.09
N LEU A 165 -12.34 -2.23 16.96
CA LEU A 165 -13.67 -2.83 16.76
C LEU A 165 -13.60 -4.31 16.33
N GLY A 166 -12.69 -5.09 16.94
CA GLY A 166 -12.50 -6.51 16.64
C GLY A 166 -11.81 -6.82 15.30
N LYS A 167 -11.41 -5.81 14.52
CA LYS A 167 -10.66 -5.97 13.27
C LYS A 167 -9.16 -5.82 13.51
N MET A 168 -8.36 -6.61 12.80
CA MET A 168 -6.90 -6.51 12.80
C MET A 168 -6.45 -5.53 11.72
N ILE A 169 -5.68 -4.51 12.11
CA ILE A 169 -5.31 -3.38 11.26
C ILE A 169 -3.79 -3.29 11.11
N TYR A 170 -3.30 -3.42 9.89
CA TYR A 170 -1.93 -3.04 9.54
C TYR A 170 -1.92 -1.68 8.85
N SER A 171 -0.86 -0.90 9.06
CA SER A 171 -0.71 0.41 8.45
C SER A 171 0.73 0.68 8.01
N HIS A 172 0.89 1.35 6.88
CA HIS A 172 2.16 1.87 6.39
C HIS A 172 1.92 3.18 5.63
N LYS A 173 2.50 4.29 6.12
CA LYS A 173 2.23 5.66 5.63
C LYS A 173 0.71 5.90 5.60
N ASN A 174 0.18 6.39 4.49
CA ASN A 174 -1.25 6.61 4.26
C ASN A 174 -2.05 5.37 3.85
N LYS A 175 -1.57 4.15 4.09
CA LYS A 175 -2.20 2.92 3.60
C LYS A 175 -2.52 1.99 4.75
N ILE A 176 -3.70 1.39 4.71
CA ILE A 176 -4.17 0.45 5.72
C ILE A 176 -4.68 -0.84 5.10
N LEU A 177 -4.52 -1.94 5.84
CA LEU A 177 -5.14 -3.24 5.60
C LEU A 177 -5.96 -3.60 6.83
N LEU A 178 -7.27 -3.72 6.66
CA LEU A 178 -8.22 -4.15 7.68
C LEU A 178 -8.62 -5.60 7.41
N LEU A 179 -8.47 -6.48 8.40
CA LEU A 179 -8.81 -7.89 8.31
C LEU A 179 -9.98 -8.20 9.25
N THR A 180 -11.02 -8.83 8.72
CA THR A 180 -12.19 -9.29 9.49
C THR A 180 -12.09 -10.79 9.67
N PHE A 181 -12.19 -11.25 10.92
CA PHE A 181 -12.10 -12.67 11.27
C PHE A 181 -13.46 -13.25 11.67
N ASN A 182 -13.67 -14.52 11.36
CA ASN A 182 -14.68 -15.37 11.96
C ASN A 182 -14.08 -16.76 12.19
N ASN A 183 -14.34 -17.37 13.35
CA ASN A 183 -13.78 -18.69 13.71
C ASN A 183 -12.27 -18.80 13.43
N SER A 184 -11.50 -17.79 13.81
CA SER A 184 -10.04 -17.69 13.64
C SER A 184 -9.51 -17.63 12.19
N LYS A 185 -10.39 -17.48 11.19
CA LYS A 185 -10.02 -17.30 9.78
C LYS A 185 -10.51 -15.96 9.24
N ILE A 186 -9.79 -15.41 8.28
CA ILE A 186 -10.20 -14.19 7.58
C ILE A 186 -11.41 -14.51 6.71
N ILE A 187 -12.49 -13.78 6.91
CA ILE A 187 -13.69 -13.86 6.05
C ILE A 187 -13.75 -12.74 5.02
N SER A 188 -13.09 -11.62 5.30
CA SER A 188 -12.97 -10.51 4.37
C SER A 188 -11.81 -9.63 4.76
N TYR A 189 -11.28 -8.90 3.78
CA TYR A 189 -10.32 -7.86 4.05
C TYR A 189 -10.53 -6.65 3.17
N ARG A 190 -9.97 -5.53 3.62
CA ARG A 190 -10.00 -4.26 2.92
C ARG A 190 -8.64 -3.59 2.97
N PHE A 191 -8.08 -3.31 1.80
CA PHE A 191 -6.99 -2.34 1.67
C PHE A 191 -7.57 -0.97 1.33
N ILE A 192 -7.00 0.11 1.90
CA ILE A 192 -7.38 1.49 1.60
C ILE A 192 -6.12 2.37 1.53
N LYS A 193 -6.05 3.19 0.48
CA LYS A 193 -5.16 4.35 0.39
C LYS A 193 -5.90 5.60 0.85
N LEU A 194 -5.41 6.22 1.91
CA LEU A 194 -5.96 7.41 2.55
C LEU A 194 -5.31 8.68 1.99
N ASN A 195 -5.96 9.81 2.19
CA ASN A 195 -5.42 11.15 1.89
C ASN A 195 -4.55 11.72 3.02
N THR A 196 -4.34 10.99 4.12
CA THR A 196 -3.55 11.39 5.28
C THR A 196 -2.57 10.28 5.68
N GLU A 197 -1.39 10.66 6.16
CA GLU A 197 -0.43 9.73 6.78
C GLU A 197 -0.68 9.55 8.28
N TYR A 198 -1.44 10.46 8.90
CA TYR A 198 -1.81 10.35 10.30
C TYR A 198 -3.03 9.42 10.44
N ILE A 199 -2.82 8.24 11.01
CA ILE A 199 -3.82 7.17 11.14
C ILE A 199 -4.00 6.82 12.62
N ASP A 200 -4.93 7.51 13.27
CA ASP A 200 -5.38 7.21 14.62
C ASP A 200 -6.58 6.25 14.64
N ASP A 201 -6.96 5.84 15.84
CA ASP A 201 -8.05 4.88 16.04
C ASP A 201 -9.42 5.51 15.72
N ASP A 202 -9.58 6.82 15.88
CA ASP A 202 -10.81 7.55 15.52
C ASP A 202 -11.04 7.55 14.00
N LEU A 203 -9.99 7.76 13.21
CA LEU A 203 -10.04 7.63 11.75
C LEU A 203 -10.39 6.19 11.35
N ILE A 204 -9.77 5.19 11.98
CA ILE A 204 -10.07 3.78 11.72
C ILE A 204 -11.54 3.48 12.06
N GLN A 205 -12.06 3.95 13.20
CA GLN A 205 -13.46 3.78 13.57
C GLN A 205 -14.40 4.41 12.55
N LYS A 206 -14.12 5.64 12.08
CA LYS A 206 -14.91 6.29 11.02
C LYS A 206 -14.92 5.45 9.74
N ILE A 207 -13.77 4.91 9.34
CA ILE A 207 -13.63 4.07 8.15
C ILE A 207 -14.49 2.80 8.28
N ILE A 208 -14.43 2.13 9.43
CA ILE A 208 -15.20 0.91 9.71
C ILE A 208 -16.70 1.21 9.75
N ASN A 209 -17.11 2.31 10.39
CA ASN A 209 -18.53 2.66 10.53
C ASN A 209 -19.17 3.08 9.20
N THR A 210 -18.39 3.60 8.25
CA THR A 210 -18.86 3.90 6.89
C THR A 210 -19.15 2.62 6.08
N GLU A 211 -18.76 1.43 6.55
CA GLU A 211 -19.10 0.14 5.90
C GLU A 211 -20.55 -0.28 6.13
N ASN A 212 -21.23 0.29 7.13
CA ASN A 212 -22.58 -0.10 7.55
C ASN A 212 -23.69 0.80 6.98
N GLN A 213 -23.36 1.68 6.02
CA GLN A 213 -24.29 2.57 5.31
C GLN A 213 -24.28 2.25 3.81
#